data_AF-A0A257NFH8-F1
#
_entry.id   AF-A0A257NFH8-F1
#
_cell.length_a   1.000
_cell.length_b   1.000
_cell.length_c   1.000
_cell.angle_alpha   90.00
_cell.angle_beta   90.00
_cell.angle_gamma   90.00
#
_symmetry.space_group_name_H-M   'P 1'
#
loop_
_entity.id
_entity.type
_entity.pdbx_description
1 polymer ?
#
loop_
_entity_poly.entity_id
_entity_poly.type
_entity_poly.pdbx_seq_one_letter_code
_entity_poly.pdbx_strand_id
1 'polypeptide(L)'
;KFGDKKMSMTDPVADMLTRIRNGQSAGKKSIKQPSSKLKVSIAKVLKEEGYITDFSTETNGSHTEMTIDLKYYKGAPVIETIKRISRPGLRIYKSKDELPKVLGGLGIAIVSTSNGV
;
A
#
# COMPACT_ATOMS: atom_id res chain seq x y z
N LYS A 1 -34.98 -3.20 0.39
CA LYS A 1 -34.08 -4.27 0.92
C LYS A 1 -32.78 -4.23 0.13
N PHE A 2 -31.82 -3.41 0.56
CA PHE A 2 -30.49 -3.39 -0.05
C PHE A 2 -29.73 -4.59 0.51
N GLY A 3 -29.66 -5.65 -0.29
CA GLY A 3 -28.87 -6.82 0.06
C GLY A 3 -27.42 -6.41 0.25
N ASP A 4 -26.81 -6.93 1.31
CA ASP A 4 -25.38 -6.87 1.58
C ASP A 4 -24.62 -7.36 0.35
N LYS A 5 -24.23 -6.42 -0.51
CA LYS A 5 -23.34 -6.68 -1.64
C LYS A 5 -21.99 -7.01 -1.01
N LYS A 6 -21.74 -8.29 -0.78
CA LYS A 6 -20.44 -8.83 -0.35
C LYS A 6 -19.42 -8.39 -1.41
N MET A 7 -18.77 -7.24 -1.19
CA MET A 7 -17.70 -6.79 -2.08
C MET A 7 -16.63 -7.86 -2.03
N SER A 8 -16.47 -8.62 -3.12
CA SER A 8 -15.34 -9.55 -3.21
C SER A 8 -14.06 -8.74 -3.26
N MET A 9 -13.09 -9.13 -2.45
CA MET A 9 -11.78 -8.47 -2.38
C MET A 9 -10.98 -8.85 -3.63
N THR A 10 -11.18 -8.13 -4.72
CA THR A 10 -10.59 -8.43 -6.04
C THR A 10 -9.16 -7.93 -6.20
N ASP A 11 -8.78 -6.84 -5.51
CA ASP A 11 -7.42 -6.32 -5.51
C ASP A 11 -6.96 -6.00 -4.07
N PRO A 12 -6.28 -6.95 -3.39
CA PRO A 12 -5.79 -6.75 -2.04
C PRO A 12 -4.76 -5.61 -1.90
N VAL A 13 -4.04 -5.28 -2.97
CA VAL A 13 -3.07 -4.17 -2.95
C VAL A 13 -3.81 -2.84 -3.05
N ALA A 14 -4.79 -2.72 -3.96
CA ALA A 14 -5.63 -1.52 -4.03
C ALA A 14 -6.36 -1.25 -2.70
N ASP A 15 -6.84 -2.29 -2.02
CA ASP A 15 -7.42 -2.17 -0.67
C ASP A 15 -6.40 -1.64 0.34
N MET A 16 -5.18 -2.21 0.39
CA MET A 16 -4.08 -1.72 1.24
C MET A 16 -3.81 -0.22 1.03
N LEU A 17 -3.62 0.21 -0.23
CA LEU A 17 -3.32 1.62 -0.53
C LEU A 17 -4.49 2.54 -0.17
N THR A 18 -5.72 2.06 -0.35
CA THR A 18 -6.93 2.80 0.02
C THR A 18 -7.04 2.95 1.54
N ARG A 19 -6.74 1.90 2.31
CA ARG A 19 -6.71 1.97 3.78
C ARG A 19 -5.66 2.96 4.28
N ILE A 20 -4.48 2.98 3.67
CA ILE A 20 -3.42 3.95 4.01
C ILE A 20 -3.93 5.37 3.78
N ARG A 21 -4.48 5.66 2.60
CA ARG A 21 -5.02 6.98 2.26
C ARG A 21 -6.12 7.40 3.23
N ASN A 22 -7.10 6.53 3.46
CA ASN A 22 -8.22 6.85 4.35
C ASN A 22 -7.78 6.99 5.81
N GLY A 23 -6.83 6.17 6.26
CA GLY A 23 -6.22 6.28 7.59
C GLY A 23 -5.52 7.63 7.78
N GLN A 24 -4.80 8.09 6.75
CA GLN A 24 -4.14 9.40 6.73
C GLN A 24 -5.13 10.56 6.76
N SER A 25 -6.16 10.52 5.90
CA SER A 25 -7.19 11.57 5.89
C SER A 25 -8.00 11.61 7.19
N ALA A 26 -8.12 10.50 7.90
CA ALA A 26 -8.79 10.42 9.20
C ALA A 26 -7.87 10.73 10.40
N GLY A 27 -6.58 11.06 10.18
CA GLY A 27 -5.64 11.36 11.26
C GLY A 27 -5.31 10.17 12.16
N LYS A 28 -5.46 8.94 11.68
CA LYS A 28 -5.16 7.73 12.47
C LYS A 28 -3.66 7.55 12.66
N LYS A 29 -3.26 7.09 13.84
CA LYS A 29 -1.86 6.70 14.11
C LYS A 29 -1.44 5.47 13.31
N SER A 30 -2.34 4.49 13.19
CA SER A 30 -2.06 3.24 12.48
C SER A 30 -3.31 2.67 11.81
N ILE A 31 -3.10 1.74 10.89
CA ILE A 31 -4.15 0.94 10.26
C ILE A 31 -3.85 -0.55 10.38
N LYS A 32 -4.90 -1.37 10.41
CA LYS A 32 -4.82 -2.83 10.46
C LYS A 32 -5.46 -3.46 9.23
N GLN A 33 -4.88 -4.56 8.75
CA GLN A 33 -5.38 -5.32 7.61
C GLN A 33 -4.81 -6.74 7.57
N PRO A 34 -5.43 -7.67 6.82
CA PRO A 34 -4.82 -8.97 6.53
C PRO A 34 -3.48 -8.81 5.80
N SER A 35 -2.48 -9.56 6.26
CA SER A 35 -1.13 -9.59 5.71
C SER A 35 -1.04 -10.51 4.48
N SER A 36 -0.03 -10.25 3.65
CA SER A 36 0.44 -11.17 2.61
C SER A 36 1.89 -10.83 2.29
N LYS A 37 2.65 -11.76 1.72
CA LYS A 37 4.05 -11.52 1.34
C LYS A 37 4.22 -10.26 0.49
N LEU A 38 3.34 -10.05 -0.50
CA LEU A 38 3.37 -8.87 -1.36
C LEU A 38 3.08 -7.57 -0.59
N LYS A 39 2.10 -7.57 0.31
CA LYS A 39 1.79 -6.40 1.13
C LYS A 39 2.93 -6.03 2.07
N VAL A 40 3.59 -7.04 2.64
CA VAL A 40 4.77 -6.87 3.49
C VAL A 40 5.92 -6.24 2.69
N SER A 41 6.21 -6.74 1.48
CA SER A 41 7.26 -6.12 0.63
C SER A 41 6.95 -4.67 0.28
N ILE A 42 5.69 -4.34 -0.03
CA ILE A 42 5.27 -2.95 -0.28
C ILE A 42 5.46 -2.10 0.98
N ALA A 43 5.04 -2.58 2.15
CA ALA A 43 5.21 -1.87 3.41
C ALA A 43 6.69 -1.64 3.75
N LYS A 44 7.54 -2.63 3.47
CA LYS A 44 8.99 -2.51 3.62
C LYS A 44 9.57 -1.37 2.77
N VAL A 45 9.25 -1.32 1.48
CA VAL A 45 9.71 -0.23 0.60
C VAL A 45 9.18 1.13 1.10
N LEU A 46 7.92 1.22 1.50
CA LEU A 46 7.36 2.46 2.07
C LEU A 46 8.09 2.91 3.35
N LYS A 47 8.55 1.96 4.18
CA LYS A 47 9.32 2.26 5.39
C LYS A 47 10.73 2.73 5.04
N GLU A 48 11.42 2.01 4.16
CA GLU A 48 12.79 2.32 3.73
C GLU A 48 12.89 3.71 3.09
N GLU A 49 11.90 4.07 2.27
CA GLU A 49 11.77 5.39 1.65
C GLU A 49 11.21 6.46 2.61
N GLY A 50 10.88 6.09 3.85
CA GLY A 50 10.48 7.01 4.92
C GLY A 50 9.06 7.56 4.83
N TYR A 51 8.18 6.95 4.01
CA TYR A 51 6.77 7.34 3.83
C TYR A 51 5.85 6.87 4.97
N ILE A 52 6.19 5.75 5.61
CA ILE A 52 5.53 5.29 6.84
C ILE A 52 6.52 5.27 8.00
N THR A 53 6.02 5.21 9.23
CA THR A 53 6.88 5.16 10.42
C THR A 53 7.42 3.75 10.61
N ASP A 54 6.52 2.77 10.66
CA ASP A 54 6.87 1.35 10.76
C ASP A 54 5.71 0.46 10.30
N PHE A 55 5.94 -0.85 10.25
CA PHE A 55 4.90 -1.86 10.14
C PHE A 55 5.28 -3.12 10.93
N SER A 56 4.27 -3.85 11.40
CA SER A 56 4.44 -5.12 12.11
C SER A 56 3.44 -6.15 11.61
N THR A 57 3.77 -7.43 11.79
CA THR A 57 2.87 -8.55 11.48
C THR A 57 2.68 -9.42 12.71
N GLU A 58 1.43 -9.79 12.98
CA GLU A 58 1.07 -10.67 14.09
C GLU A 58 0.23 -11.83 13.55
N THR A 59 0.55 -13.06 13.95
CA THR A 59 -0.17 -14.25 13.50
C THR A 59 -1.07 -14.76 14.61
N ASN A 60 -2.37 -14.72 14.36
CA ASN A 60 -3.41 -15.20 15.26
C ASN A 60 -4.10 -16.43 14.64
N GLY A 61 -3.68 -17.61 15.08
CA GLY A 61 -4.12 -18.88 14.49
C GLY A 61 -3.70 -19.00 13.03
N SER A 62 -4.67 -19.12 12.12
CA SER A 62 -4.44 -19.24 10.68
C SER A 62 -4.34 -17.90 9.94
N HIS A 63 -4.56 -16.77 10.62
CA HIS A 63 -4.61 -15.45 9.99
C HIS A 63 -3.45 -14.58 10.48
N THR A 64 -2.68 -14.04 9.54
CA THR A 64 -1.67 -13.02 9.82
C THR A 64 -2.26 -11.63 9.58
N GLU A 65 -2.29 -10.80 10.61
CA GLU A 65 -2.64 -9.38 10.54
C GLU A 65 -1.36 -8.55 10.34
N MET A 66 -1.48 -7.42 9.66
CA MET A 66 -0.42 -6.43 9.50
C MET A 66 -0.92 -5.09 10.01
N THR A 67 -0.13 -4.47 10.89
CA THR A 67 -0.33 -3.09 11.36
C THR A 67 0.67 -2.19 10.64
N ILE A 68 0.21 -1.06 10.11
CA ILE A 68 1.06 -0.04 9.48
C ILE A 68 0.92 1.24 10.29
N ASP A 69 2.04 1.77 10.78
CA ASP A 69 2.11 3.03 11.51
C ASP A 69 2.31 4.18 10.53
N LEU A 70 1.31 5.05 10.48
CA LEU A 70 1.25 6.17 9.55
C LEU A 70 2.15 7.32 10.03
N LYS A 71 2.72 8.04 9.08
CA LYS A 71 3.64 9.15 9.35
C LYS A 71 3.00 10.48 8.99
N TYR A 72 3.17 11.46 9.88
CA TYR A 72 2.69 12.82 9.72
C TYR A 72 3.81 13.79 10.05
N TYR A 73 3.85 14.92 9.36
CA TYR A 73 4.78 16.02 9.62
C TYR A 73 4.01 17.31 9.73
N LYS A 74 4.18 18.03 10.86
CA LYS A 74 3.45 19.28 11.15
C LYS A 74 1.92 19.15 10.98
N GLY A 75 1.36 18.01 11.38
CA GLY A 75 -0.08 17.74 11.27
C GLY A 75 -0.57 17.34 9.87
N ALA A 76 0.28 17.38 8.85
CA ALA A 76 -0.04 16.92 7.51
C ALA A 76 0.44 15.46 7.30
N PRO A 77 -0.29 14.63 6.53
CA PRO A 77 0.17 13.30 6.18
C PRO A 77 1.42 13.35 5.29
N VAL A 78 2.39 12.45 5.54
CA VAL A 78 3.62 12.40 4.72
C VAL A 78 3.35 11.86 3.31
N ILE A 79 2.34 11.03 3.11
CA ILE A 79 1.99 10.52 1.79
C ILE A 79 0.87 11.38 1.20
N GLU A 80 1.22 12.31 0.32
CA GLU A 80 0.23 13.16 -0.34
C GLU A 80 -0.62 12.37 -1.35
N THR A 81 0.02 11.52 -2.16
CA THR A 81 -0.65 10.72 -3.19
C THR A 81 -0.11 9.30 -3.21
N ILE A 82 -1.02 8.33 -3.26
CA ILE A 82 -0.71 6.90 -3.41
C ILE A 82 -1.70 6.26 -4.37
N LYS A 83 -1.23 5.52 -5.39
CA LYS A 83 -2.09 5.02 -6.47
C LYS A 83 -1.66 3.64 -6.97
N ARG A 84 -2.65 2.74 -7.16
CA ARG A 84 -2.47 1.46 -7.86
C ARG A 84 -2.54 1.66 -9.37
N ILE A 85 -1.42 1.43 -10.05
CA ILE A 85 -1.28 1.56 -11.51
C ILE A 85 -1.71 0.28 -12.24
N SER A 86 -1.08 -0.86 -11.95
CA SER A 86 -1.42 -2.17 -12.55
C SER A 86 -2.55 -2.85 -11.78
N ARG A 87 -3.70 -3.11 -12.42
CA ARG A 87 -4.92 -3.65 -11.77
C ARG A 87 -5.28 -5.04 -12.33
N PRO A 88 -6.05 -5.89 -11.63
CA PRO A 88 -6.43 -7.20 -12.13
C PRO A 88 -7.07 -7.20 -13.53
N GLY A 89 -7.93 -6.21 -13.82
CA GLY A 89 -8.57 -6.07 -15.12
C GLY A 89 -7.68 -5.49 -16.23
N LEU A 90 -6.53 -4.89 -15.88
CA LEU A 90 -5.56 -4.39 -16.84
C LEU A 90 -4.17 -4.35 -16.20
N ARG A 91 -3.36 -5.35 -16.54
CA ARG A 91 -1.98 -5.45 -16.07
C ARG A 91 -1.09 -4.56 -16.92
N ILE A 92 -0.29 -3.73 -16.25
CA ILE A 92 0.69 -2.85 -16.88
C ILE A 92 2.08 -3.43 -16.59
N TYR A 93 2.82 -3.72 -17.66
CA TYR A 93 4.21 -4.15 -17.64
C TYR A 93 5.03 -3.14 -18.42
N LYS A 94 6.26 -2.89 -17.98
CA LYS A 94 7.17 -1.92 -18.60
C LYS A 94 8.58 -2.45 -18.64
N SER A 95 9.30 -2.11 -19.71
CA SER A 95 10.74 -2.36 -19.84
C SER A 95 11.51 -1.41 -18.92
N LYS A 96 12.78 -1.74 -18.62
CA LYS A 96 13.67 -0.90 -17.78
C LYS A 96 13.75 0.55 -18.28
N ASP A 97 13.74 0.75 -19.59
CA ASP A 97 13.90 2.04 -20.25
C ASP A 97 12.60 2.87 -20.24
N GLU A 98 11.47 2.24 -19.89
CA GLU A 98 10.14 2.84 -19.89
C GLU A 98 9.61 3.09 -18.47
N LEU A 99 10.46 2.83 -17.45
CA LEU A 99 10.08 2.98 -16.05
C LEU A 99 9.56 4.40 -15.78
N PRO A 100 8.40 4.53 -15.13
CA PRO A 100 7.77 5.83 -14.96
C PRO A 100 8.59 6.67 -13.97
N LYS A 101 8.87 7.92 -14.33
CA LYS A 101 9.31 8.93 -13.38
C LYS A 101 8.09 9.50 -12.65
N VAL A 102 8.06 9.40 -11.32
CA VAL A 102 6.98 9.95 -10.51
C VAL A 102 7.37 11.35 -10.07
N LEU A 103 6.53 12.35 -10.36
CA LEU A 103 6.75 13.77 -10.01
C LEU A 103 8.16 14.28 -10.40
N GLY A 104 8.63 13.93 -11.60
CA GLY A 104 9.97 14.36 -12.07
C GLY A 104 11.15 13.77 -11.29
N GLY A 105 10.93 12.72 -10.48
CA GLY A 105 11.94 12.09 -9.62
C GLY A 105 11.75 12.36 -8.12
N LEU A 106 10.74 13.16 -7.75
CA LEU A 106 10.43 13.50 -6.35
C LEU A 106 9.53 12.46 -5.66
N GLY A 107 9.06 11.45 -6.39
CA GLY A 107 8.30 10.34 -5.82
C GLY A 107 8.84 8.99 -6.30
N ILE A 108 8.34 7.94 -5.67
CA ILE A 108 8.77 6.57 -5.96
C ILE A 108 7.74 5.80 -6.81
N ALA A 109 8.23 4.86 -7.59
CA ALA A 109 7.42 3.83 -8.24
C ALA A 109 7.84 2.46 -7.72
N ILE A 110 6.92 1.75 -7.06
CA ILE A 110 7.16 0.38 -6.59
C ILE A 110 6.83 -0.58 -7.73
N VAL A 111 7.82 -1.34 -8.19
CA VAL A 111 7.72 -2.25 -9.34
C VAL A 111 8.06 -3.67 -8.90
N SER A 112 7.19 -4.63 -9.21
CA SER A 112 7.49 -6.04 -9.01
C SER A 112 8.36 -6.57 -10.15
N THR A 113 9.48 -7.19 -9.80
CA THR A 113 10.44 -7.80 -10.72
C THR A 113 10.58 -9.30 -10.45
N SER A 114 11.36 -10.01 -11.28
CA SER A 114 11.69 -11.42 -11.04
C SER A 114 12.51 -11.65 -9.76
N ASN A 115 13.21 -10.62 -9.27
CA ASN A 115 14.02 -10.67 -8.06
C ASN A 115 13.24 -10.22 -6.81
N GLY A 116 11.94 -9.95 -6.95
CA GLY A 116 11.08 -9.47 -5.87
C GLY A 116 10.57 -8.05 -6.12
N VAL A 117 10.08 -7.46 -5.02
CA VAL A 117 9.69 -6.04 -4.94
C VAL A 117 10.78 -5.30 -4.19
#